data_AF-A0A359CFV8-F1
#
_entry.id   AF-A0A359CFV8-F1
#
_cell.length_a   1.000
_cell.length_b   1.000
_cell.length_c   1.000
_cell.angle_alpha   90.00
_cell.angle_beta   90.00
_cell.angle_gamma   90.00
#
_symmetry.space_group_name_H-M   'P 1'
#
loop_
_entity.id
_entity.type
_entity.pdbx_description
1 polymer ?
#
loop_
_entity_poly.entity_id
_entity_poly.type
_entity_poly.pdbx_seq_one_letter_code
_entity_poly.pdbx_strand_id
1 'polypeptide(L)'
;KTIAIEFISGDGSSFDYTTGKISLSMNMESNQLFHEMWHAYQAYQETQQSFKQSFLNQEMEAWYAQYLYVSSLPEYKQGSKWYELYNHTDLGRSIRDLKDYINNKGKLLLGDYQLNSYLDLGVQKAFREMKDEAGEYPYKNYPYDDDRTGSSNFTNLKN
;
A
#
# COMPACT_ATOMS: atom_id res chain seq x y z
N LYS A 1 -21.28 -1.94 0.11
CA LYS A 1 -21.03 -3.06 1.07
C LYS A 1 -21.12 -2.46 2.48
N THR A 2 -21.16 -3.26 3.53
CA THR A 2 -21.02 -2.75 4.91
C THR A 2 -19.57 -2.95 5.31
N ILE A 3 -18.95 -1.95 5.95
CA ILE A 3 -17.62 -2.11 6.55
C ILE A 3 -17.81 -2.31 8.04
N ALA A 4 -17.22 -3.38 8.58
CA ALA A 4 -17.15 -3.63 10.01
C ALA A 4 -15.75 -3.32 10.50
N ILE A 5 -15.62 -2.59 11.62
CA ILE A 5 -14.33 -2.32 12.25
C ILE A 5 -14.32 -3.05 13.60
N GLU A 6 -13.31 -3.89 13.80
CA GLU A 6 -13.12 -4.69 15.01
C GLU A 6 -11.75 -4.38 15.62
N PHE A 7 -11.73 -4.09 16.93
CA PHE A 7 -10.49 -3.96 17.68
C PHE A 7 -10.10 -5.33 18.25
N ILE A 8 -8.86 -5.75 17.99
CA ILE A 8 -8.34 -7.06 18.38
C ILE A 8 -7.17 -6.93 19.36
N SER A 9 -6.96 -7.96 20.18
CA SER A 9 -5.89 -8.01 21.20
C SER A 9 -4.53 -8.45 20.65
N GLY A 10 -4.44 -8.78 19.36
CA GLY A 10 -3.18 -9.16 18.69
C GLY A 10 -2.49 -7.98 18.01
N ASP A 11 -1.36 -8.28 17.37
CA ASP A 11 -0.62 -7.31 16.57
C ASP A 11 -1.11 -7.28 15.11
N GLY A 12 -0.90 -6.14 14.46
CA GLY A 12 -1.22 -5.93 13.06
C GLY A 12 -2.59 -5.30 12.79
N SER A 13 -2.79 -4.98 11.52
CA SER A 13 -4.05 -4.53 10.95
C SER A 13 -4.31 -5.33 9.68
N SER A 14 -5.58 -5.56 9.35
CA SER A 14 -5.93 -6.23 8.11
C SER A 14 -7.33 -5.92 7.64
N PHE A 15 -7.49 -5.89 6.32
CA PHE A 15 -8.77 -5.88 5.63
C PHE A 15 -9.09 -7.26 5.03
N ASP A 16 -10.25 -7.82 5.38
CA ASP A 16 -10.80 -9.00 4.74
C ASP A 16 -11.81 -8.62 3.67
N TYR A 17 -11.43 -8.81 2.41
CA TYR A 17 -12.28 -8.56 1.25
C TYR A 17 -13.64 -9.29 1.33
N THR A 18 -13.64 -10.54 1.81
CA THR A 18 -14.82 -11.42 1.77
C THR A 18 -15.89 -10.94 2.74
N THR A 19 -15.47 -10.52 3.93
CA THR A 19 -16.38 -10.07 4.99
C THR A 19 -16.56 -8.56 5.02
N GLY A 20 -15.68 -7.80 4.37
CA GLY A 20 -15.62 -6.33 4.48
C GLY A 20 -15.16 -5.87 5.86
N LYS A 21 -14.47 -6.73 6.62
CA LYS A 21 -14.04 -6.46 7.99
C LYS A 21 -12.62 -5.88 8.01
N ILE A 22 -12.46 -4.80 8.75
CA ILE A 22 -11.17 -4.23 9.13
C ILE A 22 -10.89 -4.65 10.57
N SER A 23 -9.77 -5.35 10.78
CA SER A 23 -9.31 -5.77 12.11
C SER A 23 -8.12 -4.90 12.51
N LEU A 24 -8.18 -4.30 13.69
CA LEU A 24 -7.20 -3.30 14.15
C LEU A 24 -6.65 -3.66 15.52
N SER A 25 -5.32 -3.75 15.63
CA SER A 25 -4.67 -3.82 16.93
C SER A 25 -4.96 -2.57 17.77
N MET A 26 -5.08 -2.75 19.10
CA MET A 26 -5.29 -1.64 20.03
C MET A 26 -4.13 -0.63 20.08
N ASN A 27 -2.92 -1.01 19.64
CA ASN A 27 -1.73 -0.15 19.64
C ASN A 27 -1.50 0.56 18.29
N MET A 28 -2.50 0.55 17.42
CA MET A 28 -2.37 1.02 16.05
C MET A 28 -2.37 2.55 15.91
N GLU A 29 -1.57 3.07 14.98
CA GLU A 29 -1.59 4.48 14.57
C GLU A 29 -2.62 4.76 13.45
N SER A 30 -3.11 6.00 13.34
CA SER A 30 -4.18 6.37 12.38
C SER A 30 -3.84 6.05 10.92
N ASN A 31 -2.57 6.07 10.53
CA ASN A 31 -2.15 5.77 9.17
C ASN A 31 -2.35 4.29 8.79
N GLN A 32 -2.32 3.38 9.76
CA GLN A 32 -2.60 1.97 9.52
C GLN A 32 -4.11 1.74 9.35
N LEU A 33 -4.97 2.45 10.11
CA LEU A 33 -6.41 2.48 9.80
C LEU A 33 -6.66 3.00 8.38
N PHE A 34 -5.98 4.09 8.00
CA PHE A 34 -6.09 4.66 6.67
C PHE A 34 -5.69 3.63 5.59
N HIS A 35 -4.62 2.88 5.81
CA HIS A 35 -4.19 1.80 4.93
C HIS A 35 -5.28 0.73 4.73
N GLU A 36 -5.86 0.20 5.81
CA GLU A 36 -6.93 -0.81 5.69
C GLU A 36 -8.22 -0.23 5.08
N MET A 37 -8.52 1.04 5.36
CA MET A 37 -9.63 1.74 4.71
C MET A 37 -9.39 1.94 3.21
N TRP A 38 -8.13 2.09 2.79
CA TRP A 38 -7.77 2.15 1.38
C TRP A 38 -8.04 0.82 0.69
N HIS A 39 -7.68 -0.31 1.31
CA HIS A 39 -8.07 -1.64 0.82
C HIS A 39 -9.57 -1.83 0.75
N ALA A 40 -10.29 -1.36 1.76
CA ALA A 40 -11.75 -1.36 1.72
C ALA A 40 -12.27 -0.53 0.54
N TYR A 41 -11.69 0.63 0.25
CA TYR A 41 -12.06 1.45 -0.90
C TYR A 41 -11.79 0.76 -2.25
N GLN A 42 -10.58 0.23 -2.44
CA GLN A 42 -10.20 -0.59 -3.59
C GLN A 42 -11.19 -1.73 -3.82
N ALA A 43 -11.59 -2.42 -2.74
CA ALA A 43 -12.51 -3.54 -2.80
C ALA A 43 -13.93 -3.17 -3.27
N TYR A 44 -14.30 -1.89 -3.30
CA TYR A 44 -15.59 -1.44 -3.87
C TYR A 44 -15.50 -1.16 -5.36
N GLN A 45 -14.30 -0.92 -5.88
CA GLN A 45 -14.04 -0.71 -7.31
C GLN A 45 -13.71 -2.02 -8.04
N GLU A 46 -13.40 -3.07 -7.29
CA GLU A 46 -12.94 -4.35 -7.82
C GLU A 46 -13.97 -5.47 -7.68
N THR A 47 -13.85 -6.49 -8.54
CA THR A 47 -14.43 -7.81 -8.27
C THR A 47 -13.52 -8.57 -7.30
N GLN A 48 -14.05 -9.56 -6.58
CA GLN A 48 -13.22 -10.37 -5.67
C GLN A 48 -12.07 -11.07 -6.40
N GLN A 49 -12.34 -11.54 -7.62
CA GLN A 49 -11.37 -12.21 -8.44
C GLN A 49 -10.25 -11.26 -8.86
N SER A 50 -10.60 -10.08 -9.39
CA SER A 50 -9.58 -9.10 -9.80
C SER A 50 -8.76 -8.59 -8.62
N PHE A 51 -9.38 -8.33 -7.46
CA PHE A 51 -8.66 -7.95 -6.24
C PHE A 51 -7.65 -9.02 -5.82
N LYS A 52 -8.05 -10.30 -5.82
CA LYS A 52 -7.15 -11.42 -5.48
C LYS A 52 -6.03 -11.62 -6.48
N GLN A 53 -6.29 -11.43 -7.78
CA GLN A 53 -5.29 -11.58 -8.84
C GLN A 53 -4.28 -10.43 -8.90
N SER A 54 -4.64 -9.26 -8.38
CA SER A 54 -3.81 -8.05 -8.37
C SER A 54 -3.35 -7.65 -6.97
N PHE A 55 -3.28 -8.60 -6.03
CA PHE A 55 -3.17 -8.26 -4.61
C PHE A 55 -1.91 -7.43 -4.28
N LEU A 56 -0.77 -7.73 -4.92
CA LEU A 56 0.43 -6.91 -4.77
C LEU A 56 0.28 -5.51 -5.39
N ASN A 57 -0.43 -5.37 -6.51
CA ASN A 57 -0.73 -4.05 -7.09
C ASN A 57 -1.58 -3.21 -6.11
N GLN A 58 -2.57 -3.83 -5.47
CA GLN A 58 -3.44 -3.17 -4.48
C GLN A 58 -2.63 -2.73 -3.24
N GLU A 59 -1.72 -3.57 -2.74
CA GLU A 59 -0.77 -3.23 -1.68
C GLU A 59 0.11 -2.04 -2.06
N MET A 60 0.69 -2.02 -3.26
CA MET A 60 1.54 -0.90 -3.71
C MET A 60 0.80 0.44 -3.69
N GLU A 61 -0.44 0.47 -4.17
CA GLU A 61 -1.27 1.68 -4.12
C GLU A 61 -1.61 2.07 -2.68
N ALA A 62 -2.00 1.11 -1.82
CA ALA A 62 -2.34 1.37 -0.43
C ALA A 62 -1.14 1.90 0.38
N TRP A 63 0.05 1.32 0.19
CA TRP A 63 1.30 1.80 0.78
C TRP A 63 1.66 3.21 0.31
N TYR A 64 1.46 3.51 -0.97
CA TYR A 64 1.72 4.84 -1.50
C TYR A 64 0.71 5.88 -0.99
N ALA A 65 -0.58 5.53 -0.93
CA ALA A 65 -1.59 6.37 -0.31
C ALA A 65 -1.30 6.62 1.18
N GLN A 66 -0.89 5.59 1.92
CA GLN A 66 -0.48 5.69 3.32
C GLN A 66 0.73 6.61 3.49
N TYR A 67 1.72 6.49 2.60
CA TYR A 67 2.88 7.40 2.59
C TYR A 67 2.43 8.85 2.39
N LEU A 68 1.57 9.12 1.40
CA LEU A 68 1.05 10.47 1.12
C LEU A 68 0.29 11.02 2.33
N TYR A 69 -0.52 10.20 2.99
CA TYR A 69 -1.23 10.59 4.21
C TYR A 69 -0.26 10.89 5.35
N VAL A 70 0.57 9.92 5.74
CA VAL A 70 1.43 10.07 6.93
C VAL A 70 2.48 11.16 6.76
N SER A 71 3.04 11.33 5.56
CA SER A 71 4.03 12.38 5.28
C SER A 71 3.45 13.80 5.30
N SER A 72 2.13 13.93 5.24
CA SER A 72 1.43 15.22 5.40
C SER A 72 1.19 15.60 6.86
N LEU A 73 1.36 14.65 7.80
CA LEU A 73 1.10 14.86 9.22
C LEU A 73 2.27 15.58 9.91
N PRO A 74 2.02 16.49 10.88
CA PRO A 74 3.07 17.15 11.67
C PRO A 74 3.99 16.20 12.43
N GLU A 75 3.50 15.00 12.74
CA GLU A 75 4.22 13.95 13.45
C GLU A 75 5.29 13.26 12.58
N TYR A 76 5.22 13.42 11.25
CA TYR A 76 6.20 12.87 10.33
C TYR A 76 7.50 13.67 10.36
N LYS A 77 8.39 13.28 11.26
CA LYS A 77 9.70 13.89 11.48
C LYS A 77 10.77 12.83 11.71
N GLN A 78 12.03 13.21 11.50
CA GLN A 78 13.18 12.35 11.74
C GLN A 78 13.11 11.69 13.14
N GLY A 79 13.36 10.38 13.19
CA GLY A 79 13.24 9.58 14.41
C GLY A 79 11.82 9.06 14.72
N SER A 80 10.78 9.48 13.98
CA SER A 80 9.45 8.84 14.08
C SER A 80 9.43 7.52 13.31
N LYS A 81 8.65 6.54 13.79
CA LYS A 81 8.54 5.18 13.18
C LYS A 81 8.35 5.23 11.66
N TRP A 82 7.39 6.02 11.17
CA TRP A 82 7.06 6.10 9.75
C TRP A 82 8.08 6.89 8.94
N TYR A 83 8.71 7.91 9.53
CA TYR A 83 9.82 8.58 8.85
C TYR A 83 10.98 7.61 8.62
N GLU A 84 11.38 6.86 9.65
CA GLU A 84 12.46 5.89 9.56
C GLU A 84 12.13 4.79 8.55
N LEU A 85 10.88 4.29 8.54
CA LEU A 85 10.42 3.32 7.55
C LEU A 85 10.60 3.86 6.12
N TYR A 86 9.95 4.98 5.79
CA TYR A 86 9.91 5.51 4.42
C TYR A 86 11.24 6.09 3.93
N ASN A 87 12.17 6.43 4.83
CA ASN A 87 13.46 7.01 4.42
C ASN A 87 14.62 6.02 4.49
N HIS A 88 14.58 5.02 5.36
CA HIS A 88 15.75 4.18 5.65
C HIS A 88 15.58 2.70 5.30
N THR A 89 14.38 2.24 4.95
CA THR A 89 14.16 0.87 4.43
C THR A 89 14.09 0.84 2.91
N ASP A 90 14.43 -0.28 2.29
CA ASP A 90 14.35 -0.42 0.82
C ASP A 90 12.92 -0.33 0.31
N LEU A 91 11.97 -1.00 0.98
CA LEU A 91 10.55 -0.92 0.66
C LEU A 91 10.00 0.50 0.89
N GLY A 92 10.32 1.11 2.03
CA GLY A 92 9.84 2.45 2.34
C GLY A 92 10.34 3.49 1.32
N ARG A 93 11.62 3.43 0.95
CA ARG A 93 12.19 4.31 -0.07
C ARG A 93 11.55 4.08 -1.44
N SER A 94 11.34 2.82 -1.84
CA SER A 94 10.74 2.53 -3.14
C SER A 94 9.30 3.05 -3.25
N ILE A 95 8.52 2.96 -2.16
CA ILE A 95 7.19 3.57 -2.09
C ILE A 95 7.27 5.10 -2.12
N ARG A 96 8.15 5.70 -1.31
CA ARG A 96 8.30 7.16 -1.21
C ARG A 96 8.64 7.78 -2.57
N ASP A 97 9.53 7.14 -3.32
CA ASP A 97 10.07 7.63 -4.58
C ASP A 97 9.08 7.45 -5.76
N LEU A 98 7.95 6.75 -5.57
CA LEU A 98 6.83 6.76 -6.54
C LEU A 98 6.32 8.17 -6.85
N LYS A 99 6.50 9.12 -5.93
CA LYS A 99 6.15 10.54 -6.13
C LYS A 99 6.81 11.19 -7.34
N ASP A 100 7.94 10.64 -7.81
CA ASP A 100 8.66 11.15 -8.97
C ASP A 100 8.06 10.64 -10.30
N TYR A 101 7.18 9.63 -10.24
CA TYR A 101 6.52 9.01 -11.38
C TYR A 101 5.02 9.30 -11.44
N ILE A 102 4.36 9.37 -10.29
CA ILE A 102 2.93 9.62 -10.15
C ILE A 102 2.64 10.47 -8.92
N ASN A 103 1.89 11.57 -9.10
CA ASN A 103 1.63 12.49 -8.00
C ASN A 103 0.46 12.04 -7.10
N ASN A 104 0.19 12.81 -6.05
CA ASN A 104 -0.88 12.59 -5.08
C ASN A 104 -2.32 12.72 -5.64
N LYS A 105 -2.48 12.91 -6.95
CA LYS A 105 -3.77 12.93 -7.67
C LYS A 105 -3.84 11.85 -8.74
N GLY A 106 -2.94 10.85 -8.69
CA GLY A 106 -2.86 9.78 -9.68
C GLY A 106 -2.46 10.25 -11.09
N LYS A 107 -1.83 11.43 -11.22
CA LYS A 107 -1.35 11.95 -12.51
C LYS A 107 0.11 11.56 -12.73
N LEU A 108 0.39 10.96 -13.88
CA LEU A 108 1.74 10.63 -14.34
C LEU A 108 2.62 11.89 -14.52
N LEU A 109 3.89 11.75 -14.17
CA LEU A 109 4.90 12.80 -14.27
C LEU A 109 5.94 12.55 -15.39
N LEU A 110 6.32 11.28 -15.61
CA LEU A 110 7.31 10.90 -16.64
C LEU A 110 6.69 10.08 -17.79
N GLY A 111 5.75 9.19 -17.47
CA GLY A 111 5.09 8.30 -18.43
C GLY A 111 4.80 6.92 -17.83
N ASP A 112 3.89 6.18 -18.46
CA ASP A 112 3.49 4.83 -17.99
C ASP A 112 4.66 3.82 -18.08
N TYR A 113 5.50 3.92 -19.11
CA TYR A 113 6.67 3.06 -19.26
C TYR A 113 7.64 3.21 -18.08
N GLN A 114 7.99 4.44 -17.72
CA GLN A 114 8.89 4.73 -16.61
C GLN A 114 8.29 4.25 -15.28
N LEU A 115 6.99 4.50 -15.06
CA LEU A 115 6.29 4.02 -13.87
C LEU A 115 6.28 2.48 -13.81
N ASN A 116 5.97 1.79 -14.91
CA ASN A 116 5.99 0.33 -14.98
C ASN A 116 7.37 -0.25 -14.68
N SER A 117 8.42 0.29 -15.30
CA SER A 117 9.78 -0.15 -15.02
C SER A 117 10.17 0.07 -13.57
N TYR A 118 9.71 1.16 -12.95
CA TYR A 118 9.97 1.44 -11.54
C TYR A 118 9.17 0.53 -10.59
N LEU A 119 7.92 0.22 -10.94
CA LEU A 119 7.09 -0.74 -10.20
C LEU A 119 7.71 -2.13 -10.21
N ASP A 120 8.09 -2.65 -11.38
CA ASP A 120 8.66 -3.99 -11.54
C ASP A 120 10.06 -4.09 -10.89
N LEU A 121 10.99 -3.23 -11.28
CA LEU A 121 12.39 -3.33 -10.86
C LEU A 121 12.67 -2.76 -9.47
N GLY A 122 11.82 -1.85 -8.99
CA GLY A 122 11.99 -1.15 -7.72
C GLY A 122 11.02 -1.63 -6.66
N VAL A 123 9.75 -1.28 -6.83
CA VAL A 123 8.73 -1.46 -5.77
C VAL A 123 8.42 -2.95 -5.54
N GLN A 124 8.13 -3.70 -6.60
CA GLN A 124 7.79 -5.12 -6.55
C GLN A 124 8.93 -5.90 -5.94
N LYS A 125 10.15 -5.70 -6.44
CA LYS A 125 11.35 -6.31 -5.87
C LYS A 125 11.46 -6.04 -4.38
N ALA A 126 11.31 -4.80 -3.94
CA ALA A 126 11.41 -4.43 -2.52
C ALA A 126 10.35 -5.11 -1.66
N PHE A 127 9.11 -5.27 -2.14
CA PHE A 127 8.08 -6.06 -1.45
C PHE A 127 8.47 -7.53 -1.34
N ARG A 128 8.95 -8.15 -2.42
CA ARG A 128 9.33 -9.58 -2.43
C ARG A 128 10.50 -9.89 -1.51
N GLU A 129 11.40 -8.93 -1.31
CA GLU A 129 12.63 -9.07 -0.52
C GLU A 129 12.48 -8.59 0.93
N MET A 130 11.39 -7.88 1.25
CA MET A 130 11.09 -7.43 2.62
C MET A 130 10.86 -8.64 3.53
N LYS A 131 11.50 -8.59 4.70
CA LYS A 131 11.31 -9.57 5.76
C LYS A 131 10.55 -8.97 6.93
N ASP A 132 9.66 -9.75 7.53
CA ASP A 132 9.06 -9.42 8.81
C ASP A 132 10.03 -9.69 9.99
N GLU A 133 9.56 -9.46 11.22
CA GLU A 133 10.35 -9.67 12.44
C GLU A 133 10.74 -11.14 12.67
N ALA A 134 10.00 -12.08 12.09
CA ALA A 134 10.31 -13.51 12.12
C ALA A 134 11.31 -13.92 11.03
N GLY A 135 11.69 -12.99 10.13
CA GLY A 135 12.58 -13.24 9.01
C GLY A 135 11.90 -13.86 7.79
N GLU A 136 10.56 -13.92 7.79
CA GLU A 136 9.74 -14.45 6.71
C GLU A 136 9.46 -13.37 5.65
N TYR A 137 9.10 -13.78 4.43
CA TYR A 137 8.82 -12.87 3.33
C TYR A 137 7.30 -12.76 3.10
N PRO A 138 6.58 -11.86 3.80
CA PRO A 138 5.12 -11.84 3.82
C PRO A 138 4.49 -11.65 2.44
N TYR A 139 5.15 -10.87 1.57
CA TYR A 139 4.64 -10.53 0.25
C TYR A 139 5.19 -11.44 -0.86
N LYS A 140 6.01 -12.45 -0.56
CA LYS A 140 6.73 -13.24 -1.59
C LYS A 140 5.82 -13.85 -2.66
N ASN A 141 4.61 -14.27 -2.27
CA ASN A 141 3.69 -15.00 -3.15
C ASN A 141 2.42 -14.22 -3.52
N TYR A 142 2.34 -12.93 -3.17
CA TYR A 142 1.17 -12.11 -3.51
C TYR A 142 1.03 -12.00 -5.03
N PRO A 143 -0.13 -12.28 -5.63
CA PRO A 143 -0.31 -12.13 -7.08
C PRO A 143 -0.04 -10.69 -7.54
N TYR A 144 0.67 -10.56 -8.66
CA TYR A 144 0.87 -9.29 -9.37
C TYR A 144 0.27 -9.44 -10.76
N ASP A 145 -0.59 -8.49 -11.14
CA ASP A 145 -1.31 -8.49 -12.41
C ASP A 145 -0.53 -7.66 -13.43
N ASP A 146 0.25 -8.34 -14.27
CA ASP A 146 1.10 -7.74 -15.29
C ASP A 146 0.32 -7.06 -16.44
N ASP A 147 -0.98 -7.37 -16.59
CA ASP A 147 -1.83 -6.76 -17.61
C ASP A 147 -2.24 -5.32 -17.22
N ARG A 148 -2.00 -4.90 -15.97
CA ARG A 148 -2.27 -3.55 -15.50
C ARG A 148 -1.16 -2.59 -15.93
N THR A 149 -1.56 -1.45 -16.53
CA THR A 149 -0.61 -0.35 -16.71
C THR A 149 -0.26 0.28 -15.36
N GLY A 150 0.91 0.90 -15.27
CA GLY A 150 1.39 1.50 -14.04
C GLY A 150 0.41 2.52 -13.51
N SER A 151 -0.14 3.35 -14.41
CA SER A 151 -1.14 4.35 -14.08
C SER A 151 -2.51 3.77 -13.67
N SER A 152 -2.86 2.56 -14.11
CA SER A 152 -4.13 1.92 -13.71
C SER A 152 -4.09 1.45 -12.26
N ASN A 153 -2.91 1.04 -11.77
CA ASN A 153 -2.68 0.67 -10.37
C ASN A 153 -2.96 1.81 -9.38
N PHE A 154 -2.93 3.07 -9.80
CA PHE A 154 -3.07 4.25 -8.94
C PHE A 154 -4.33 5.09 -9.25
N THR A 155 -5.35 4.46 -9.82
CA THR A 155 -6.56 5.17 -10.23
C THR A 155 -7.40 5.67 -9.06
N ASN A 156 -7.27 5.05 -7.87
CA ASN A 156 -8.03 5.45 -6.70
C ASN A 156 -7.56 6.79 -6.11
N LEU A 157 -6.33 7.22 -6.42
CA LEU A 157 -5.80 8.55 -6.08
C LEU A 157 -6.47 9.72 -6.83
N LYS A 158 -7.27 9.46 -7.86
CA LYS A 158 -7.86 10.50 -8.71
C LYS A 158 -9.15 11.10 -8.15
N ASN A 159 -9.63 10.62 -7.01
CA ASN A 159 -10.93 11.00 -6.42
C ASN A 159 -10.82 12.13 -5.41
#